data_AF-A0A3S4ZWV2-F1
#
_entry.id   AF-A0A3S4ZWV2-F1
#
_cell.length_a   1.000
_cell.length_b   1.000
_cell.length_c   1.000
_cell.angle_alpha   90.00
_cell.angle_beta   90.00
_cell.angle_gamma   90.00
#
_symmetry.space_group_name_H-M   'P 1'
#
loop_
_entity.id
_entity.type
_entity.pdbx_description
1 polymer ?
#
loop_
_entity_poly.entity_id
_entity_poly.type
_entity_poly.pdbx_seq_one_letter_code
_entity_poly.pdbx_strand_id
1 'polypeptide(L)'
;MFRRQNNLIWPFCLFHYKVYRVFYDRLITDADRQKFFEIVRQTCSDTFRTNLDKVLGHLSKSGRVADEDVRSLMFGDYLNDEGVYDEVTNLKELATRMESFLEDYNQISKTPMRLVMFKFAMEHVSRVSRVLKQDSGHALLVGVGGSGRQSACRLAVHMADYELFSIEISRNYGQTEWRDDLKRLLLKTGCDGKPTGFLLCDSQIKYESFMEDISMLLNSGDVPNLFPSDEKAELLEKMQTYSRAEGRKVDLSPLAMYNYFTERVRKNLHIVLAMSPIGDSFRSRLRMFPSLINCCTIDWFQVICCNKLPKDGFTW
;
A
#
# COMPACT_ATOMS: atom_id res chain seq x y z
N MET A 1 -14.79 2.05 15.44
CA MET A 1 -15.48 2.66 16.61
C MET A 1 -14.92 4.09 16.75
N PHE A 2 -15.48 5.07 16.02
CA PHE A 2 -14.97 6.44 16.00
C PHE A 2 -15.44 7.20 17.24
N ARG A 3 -14.55 7.43 18.21
CA ARG A 3 -14.87 8.04 19.50
C ARG A 3 -14.13 9.36 19.72
N ARG A 4 -14.58 10.40 19.01
CA ARG A 4 -14.51 11.79 19.50
C ARG A 4 -15.82 12.50 19.14
N GLN A 5 -16.80 12.38 20.04
CA GLN A 5 -18.00 13.21 20.04
C GLN A 5 -17.57 14.68 20.23
N ASN A 6 -18.07 15.57 19.35
CA ASN A 6 -18.03 17.04 19.39
C ASN A 6 -16.96 17.83 18.61
N ASN A 7 -16.19 17.21 17.70
CA ASN A 7 -15.42 18.01 16.72
C ASN A 7 -15.71 17.56 15.29
N LEU A 8 -16.60 18.30 14.60
CA LEU A 8 -16.88 18.12 13.16
C LEU A 8 -15.61 18.22 12.29
N ILE A 9 -14.53 18.80 12.82
CA ILE A 9 -13.24 19.00 12.15
C ILE A 9 -12.58 17.67 11.75
N TRP A 10 -12.64 16.65 12.60
CA TRP A 10 -11.92 15.40 12.34
C TRP A 10 -12.42 14.65 11.09
N PRO A 11 -13.75 14.44 10.91
CA PRO A 11 -14.28 13.90 9.66
C PRO A 11 -13.88 14.69 8.41
N PHE A 12 -13.80 16.02 8.51
CA PHE A 12 -13.33 16.85 7.40
C PHE A 12 -11.85 16.65 7.13
N CYS A 13 -10.99 16.58 8.15
CA CYS A 13 -9.56 16.29 7.96
C CYS A 13 -9.36 14.95 7.26
N LEU A 14 -10.07 13.92 7.72
CA LEU A 14 -10.05 12.60 7.08
C LEU A 14 -10.54 12.66 5.62
N PHE A 15 -11.64 13.37 5.36
CA PHE A 15 -12.17 13.53 4.00
C PHE A 15 -11.14 14.15 3.05
N HIS A 16 -10.54 15.28 3.43
CA HIS A 16 -9.53 15.96 2.62
C HIS A 16 -8.29 15.09 2.44
N TYR A 17 -7.83 14.41 3.49
CA TYR A 17 -6.74 13.43 3.40
C TYR A 17 -7.05 12.34 2.37
N LYS A 18 -8.24 11.72 2.42
CA LYS A 18 -8.62 10.66 1.46
C LYS A 18 -8.70 11.19 0.03
N VAL A 19 -9.26 12.38 -0.18
CA VAL A 19 -9.33 13.06 -1.49
C VAL A 19 -7.93 13.28 -2.06
N TYR A 20 -7.00 13.75 -1.24
CA TYR A 20 -5.60 13.92 -1.63
C TYR A 20 -4.96 12.58 -2.03
N ARG A 21 -5.10 11.53 -1.21
CA ARG A 21 -4.50 10.22 -1.54
C ARG A 21 -5.08 9.55 -2.78
N VAL A 22 -6.31 9.89 -3.18
CA VAL A 22 -6.94 9.31 -4.38
C VAL A 22 -6.57 10.09 -5.65
N PHE A 23 -6.62 11.42 -5.59
CA PHE A 23 -6.46 12.27 -6.77
C PHE A 23 -5.11 12.98 -6.81
N TYR A 24 -4.70 13.63 -5.72
CA TYR A 24 -3.47 14.43 -5.67
C TYR A 24 -2.23 13.56 -5.91
N ASP A 25 -2.16 12.37 -5.31
CA ASP A 25 -1.01 11.46 -5.46
C ASP A 25 -0.85 10.94 -6.91
N ARG A 26 -1.87 11.08 -7.78
CA ARG A 26 -1.76 10.77 -9.22
C ARG A 26 -1.22 11.92 -10.06
N LEU A 27 -1.10 13.13 -9.51
CA LEU A 27 -0.65 14.32 -10.22
C LEU A 27 0.89 14.41 -10.23
N ILE A 28 1.42 14.68 -11.42
CA ILE A 28 2.87 14.73 -11.67
C ILE A 28 3.40 16.17 -11.62
N THR A 29 2.68 17.12 -12.24
CA THR A 29 3.14 18.51 -12.37
C THR A 29 2.67 19.38 -11.20
N ASP A 30 3.49 20.34 -10.80
CA ASP A 30 3.14 21.27 -9.73
C ASP A 30 1.98 22.21 -10.14
N ALA A 31 1.84 22.51 -11.43
CA ALA A 31 0.70 23.26 -11.96
C ALA A 31 -0.63 22.51 -11.76
N ASP A 32 -0.66 21.21 -12.06
CA ASP A 32 -1.87 20.39 -11.85
C ASP A 32 -2.20 20.27 -10.36
N ARG A 33 -1.18 20.11 -9.50
CA ARG A 33 -1.33 20.05 -8.04
C ARG A 33 -1.92 21.34 -7.47
N GLN A 34 -1.40 22.48 -7.91
CA GLN A 34 -1.90 23.79 -7.49
C GLN A 34 -3.36 23.98 -7.94
N LYS A 35 -3.68 23.62 -9.17
CA LYS A 35 -5.06 23.67 -9.68
C LYS A 35 -6.00 22.75 -8.89
N PHE A 36 -5.53 21.56 -8.52
CA PHE A 36 -6.29 20.65 -7.68
C PHE A 36 -6.57 21.23 -6.29
N PHE A 37 -5.56 21.84 -5.66
CA PHE A 37 -5.74 22.52 -4.37
C PHE A 37 -6.81 23.61 -4.45
N GLU A 38 -6.81 24.40 -5.51
CA GLU A 38 -7.84 25.43 -5.76
C GLU A 38 -9.25 24.83 -5.91
N ILE A 39 -9.38 23.72 -6.66
CA ILE A 39 -10.63 22.98 -6.80
C ILE A 39 -11.13 22.47 -5.44
N VAL A 40 -10.26 21.89 -4.62
CA VAL A 40 -10.62 21.40 -3.28
C VAL A 40 -11.08 22.56 -2.39
N ARG A 41 -10.34 23.67 -2.40
CA ARG A 41 -10.68 24.88 -1.63
C ARG A 41 -12.04 25.46 -2.03
N GLN A 42 -12.29 25.55 -3.34
CA GLN A 42 -13.57 26.04 -3.87
C GLN A 42 -14.73 25.10 -3.55
N THR A 43 -14.55 23.79 -3.76
CA THR A 43 -15.56 22.77 -3.45
C THR A 43 -15.91 22.75 -1.97
N CYS A 44 -14.92 22.96 -1.10
CA CYS A 44 -15.13 23.04 0.34
C CYS A 44 -16.03 24.23 0.72
N SER A 45 -15.81 25.38 0.08
CA SER A 45 -16.66 26.57 0.22
C SER A 45 -18.08 26.33 -0.33
N ASP A 46 -18.21 25.79 -1.53
CA ASP A 46 -19.51 25.69 -2.23
C ASP A 46 -20.41 24.60 -1.64
N THR A 47 -19.83 23.44 -1.34
CA THR A 47 -20.60 22.27 -0.86
C THR A 47 -20.77 22.27 0.65
N PHE A 48 -19.68 22.47 1.40
CA PHE A 48 -19.69 22.37 2.86
C PHE A 48 -19.94 23.72 3.54
N ARG A 49 -20.01 24.82 2.77
CA ARG A 49 -20.21 26.19 3.29
C ARG A 49 -19.19 26.55 4.37
N THR A 50 -17.98 26.01 4.27
CA THR A 50 -16.88 26.24 5.21
C THR A 50 -15.60 26.58 4.46
N ASN A 51 -14.67 27.22 5.16
CA ASN A 51 -13.38 27.57 4.59
C ASN A 51 -12.34 26.51 4.97
N LEU A 52 -11.52 26.11 4.01
CA LEU A 52 -10.41 25.19 4.23
C LEU A 52 -9.47 25.66 5.37
N ASP A 53 -9.23 26.97 5.47
CA ASP A 53 -8.42 27.59 6.52
C ASP A 53 -9.02 27.40 7.92
N LYS A 54 -10.36 27.29 8.04
CA LYS A 54 -11.02 27.02 9.34
C LYS A 54 -10.91 25.56 9.75
N VAL A 55 -10.89 24.65 8.78
CA VAL A 55 -10.90 23.20 9.01
C VAL A 55 -9.49 22.66 9.23
N LEU A 56 -8.53 23.13 8.45
CA LEU A 56 -7.15 22.66 8.43
C LEU A 56 -6.15 23.70 8.93
N GLY A 57 -6.64 24.80 9.52
CA GLY A 57 -5.80 25.91 9.98
C GLY A 57 -4.73 25.51 10.99
N HIS A 58 -4.96 24.43 11.76
CA HIS A 58 -3.98 23.90 12.72
C HIS A 58 -2.73 23.32 12.05
N LEU A 59 -2.80 22.99 10.75
CA LEU A 59 -1.65 22.50 9.99
C LEU A 59 -0.70 23.64 9.57
N SER A 60 -1.20 24.88 9.47
CA SER A 60 -0.42 26.03 9.01
C SER A 60 0.04 26.90 10.18
N LYS A 61 1.34 27.21 10.23
CA LYS A 61 1.89 28.17 11.20
C LYS A 61 1.30 29.58 11.06
N SER A 62 0.81 29.92 9.87
CA SER A 62 0.25 31.23 9.54
C SER A 62 -1.28 31.29 9.69
N GLY A 63 -1.94 30.15 9.91
CA GLY A 63 -3.40 30.00 9.87
C GLY A 63 -4.01 30.02 8.46
N ARG A 64 -3.23 30.34 7.41
CA ARG A 64 -3.64 30.20 6.01
C ARG A 64 -3.09 28.91 5.44
N VAL A 65 -4.00 28.03 5.04
CA VAL A 65 -3.64 26.70 4.54
C VAL A 65 -3.10 26.84 3.13
N ALA A 66 -1.91 26.27 2.90
CA ALA A 66 -1.30 26.06 1.59
C ALA A 66 -1.36 24.57 1.20
N ASP A 67 -1.06 24.28 -0.06
CA ASP A 67 -1.06 22.90 -0.57
C ASP A 67 -0.07 21.99 0.21
N GLU A 68 1.10 22.53 0.58
CA GLU A 68 2.10 21.79 1.35
C GLU A 68 1.59 21.38 2.75
N ASP A 69 0.72 22.17 3.36
CA ASP A 69 0.14 21.87 4.68
C ASP A 69 -0.82 20.67 4.57
N VAL A 70 -1.69 20.66 3.55
CA VAL A 70 -2.63 19.56 3.32
C VAL A 70 -1.90 18.30 2.88
N ARG A 71 -0.83 18.42 2.09
CA ARG A 71 0.03 17.29 1.72
C ARG A 71 0.69 16.64 2.92
N SER A 72 1.06 17.46 3.92
CA SER A 72 1.70 17.02 5.16
C SER A 72 0.74 16.29 6.11
N LEU A 73 -0.56 16.36 5.85
CA LEU A 73 -1.57 15.64 6.61
C LEU A 73 -1.34 14.12 6.49
N MET A 74 -1.19 13.47 7.64
CA MET A 74 -0.98 12.04 7.76
C MET A 74 -1.99 11.45 8.73
N PHE A 75 -2.45 10.25 8.40
CA PHE A 75 -3.34 9.46 9.24
C PHE A 75 -2.78 8.04 9.35
N GLY A 76 -2.85 7.49 10.56
CA GLY A 76 -2.36 6.17 10.86
C GLY A 76 -2.84 5.71 12.22
N ASP A 77 -2.63 4.43 12.51
CA ASP A 77 -3.00 3.75 13.74
C ASP A 77 -1.78 3.23 14.51
N TYR A 78 -0.58 3.59 14.06
CA TYR A 78 0.69 3.14 14.61
C TYR A 78 1.19 3.99 15.80
N LEU A 79 0.52 5.10 16.13
CA LEU A 79 0.93 5.97 17.25
C LEU A 79 0.48 5.41 18.61
N ASN A 80 -0.69 4.78 18.66
CA ASN A 80 -1.27 4.25 19.89
C ASN A 80 -1.37 2.73 19.80
N ASP A 81 -1.03 2.02 20.88
CA ASP A 81 -1.11 0.55 20.93
C ASP A 81 -2.54 0.01 20.81
N GLU A 82 -3.55 0.87 20.98
CA GLU A 82 -4.96 0.55 20.75
C GLU A 82 -5.31 0.38 19.25
N GLY A 83 -4.41 0.71 18.32
CA GLY A 83 -4.64 0.54 16.88
C GLY A 83 -5.74 1.45 16.33
N VAL A 84 -5.94 2.62 16.94
CA VAL A 84 -6.97 3.58 16.50
C VAL A 84 -6.43 4.42 15.35
N TYR A 85 -7.08 4.32 14.18
CA TYR A 85 -6.75 5.13 13.01
C TYR A 85 -7.12 6.60 13.23
N ASP A 86 -6.11 7.45 13.43
CA ASP A 86 -6.27 8.86 13.78
C ASP A 86 -5.25 9.75 13.03
N GLU A 87 -5.44 11.07 13.12
CA GLU A 87 -4.54 12.08 12.56
C GLU A 87 -3.20 12.07 13.32
N VAL A 88 -2.10 12.10 12.57
CA VAL A 88 -0.77 12.23 13.15
C VAL A 88 -0.43 13.71 13.34
N THR A 89 -0.56 14.20 14.57
CA THR A 89 -0.31 15.60 14.91
C THR A 89 1.16 15.90 15.26
N ASN A 90 1.92 14.88 15.67
CA ASN A 90 3.31 15.04 16.12
C ASN A 90 4.28 14.18 15.29
N LEU A 91 5.04 14.84 14.42
CA LEU A 91 6.02 14.16 13.55
C LEU A 91 7.22 13.57 14.31
N LYS A 92 7.58 14.14 15.47
CA LYS A 92 8.71 13.64 16.26
C LYS A 92 8.35 12.31 16.92
N GLU A 93 7.16 12.26 17.50
CA GLU A 93 6.61 11.03 18.08
C GLU A 93 6.44 9.94 17.02
N LEU A 94 5.95 10.32 15.83
CA LEU A 94 5.90 9.42 14.68
C LEU A 94 7.27 8.85 14.32
N ALA A 95 8.29 9.71 14.24
CA ALA A 95 9.65 9.30 13.91
C ALA A 95 10.18 8.28 14.93
N THR A 96 10.09 8.60 16.22
CA THR A 96 10.52 7.69 17.31
C THR A 96 9.78 6.35 17.25
N ARG A 97 8.47 6.37 16.97
CA ARG A 97 7.68 5.14 16.88
C ARG A 97 8.06 4.29 15.67
N MET A 98 8.27 4.90 14.50
CA MET A 98 8.74 4.20 13.30
C MET A 98 10.19 3.69 13.43
N GLU A 99 11.04 4.40 14.17
CA GLU A 99 12.40 3.94 14.50
C GLU A 99 12.36 2.69 15.38
N SER A 100 11.48 2.65 16.38
CA SER A 100 11.25 1.43 17.18
C SER A 100 10.82 0.25 16.31
N PHE A 101 9.84 0.43 15.40
CA PHE A 101 9.45 -0.65 14.47
C PHE A 101 10.61 -1.08 13.54
N LEU A 102 11.48 -0.15 13.14
CA LEU A 102 12.65 -0.47 12.32
C LEU A 102 13.68 -1.26 13.11
N GLU A 103 13.89 -0.95 14.39
CA GLU A 103 14.76 -1.70 15.29
C GLU A 103 14.24 -3.13 15.48
N ASP A 104 12.94 -3.29 15.76
CA ASP A 104 12.29 -4.60 15.90
C ASP A 104 12.44 -5.44 14.62
N TYR A 105 12.17 -4.83 13.46
CA TYR A 105 12.40 -5.47 12.16
C TYR A 105 13.85 -5.94 12.01
N ASN A 106 14.81 -5.09 12.35
CA ASN A 106 16.23 -5.37 12.19
C ASN A 106 16.74 -6.46 13.14
N GLN A 107 16.10 -6.64 14.31
CA GLN A 107 16.44 -7.71 15.24
C GLN A 107 16.00 -9.09 14.73
N ILE A 108 14.86 -9.16 14.04
CA ILE A 108 14.25 -10.41 13.59
C ILE A 108 14.70 -10.77 12.14
N SER A 109 14.94 -9.76 11.32
CA SER A 109 15.20 -9.93 9.88
C SER A 109 16.61 -10.40 9.58
N LYS A 110 16.72 -11.34 8.63
CA LYS A 110 18.01 -11.76 8.06
C LYS A 110 18.67 -10.69 7.19
N THR A 111 17.90 -9.70 6.73
CA THR A 111 18.35 -8.59 5.88
C THR A 111 17.98 -7.26 6.54
N PRO A 112 18.80 -6.76 7.48
CA PRO A 112 18.51 -5.51 8.17
C PRO A 112 18.56 -4.31 7.22
N MET A 113 17.74 -3.31 7.50
CA MET A 113 17.61 -2.08 6.73
C MET A 113 18.16 -0.90 7.52
N ARG A 114 18.99 -0.08 6.86
CA ARG A 114 19.46 1.21 7.41
C ARG A 114 18.62 2.32 6.81
N LEU A 115 17.44 2.55 7.38
CA LEU A 115 16.52 3.61 6.97
C LEU A 115 16.58 4.75 7.98
N VAL A 116 16.64 5.99 7.51
CA VAL A 116 16.57 7.19 8.36
C VAL A 116 15.14 7.74 8.29
N MET A 117 14.50 8.00 9.43
CA MET A 117 13.11 8.45 9.52
C MET A 117 12.97 9.97 9.39
N PHE A 118 13.24 10.49 8.20
CA PHE A 118 12.87 11.86 7.83
C PHE A 118 11.46 11.92 7.25
N LYS A 119 10.86 13.11 7.21
CA LYS A 119 9.46 13.34 6.80
C LYS A 119 9.02 12.56 5.56
N PHE A 120 9.82 12.58 4.51
CA PHE A 120 9.51 11.88 3.26
C PHE A 120 9.47 10.34 3.43
N ALA A 121 10.39 9.75 4.21
CA ALA A 121 10.34 8.32 4.52
C ALA A 121 9.06 7.98 5.30
N MET A 122 8.73 8.78 6.32
CA MET A 122 7.52 8.60 7.13
C MET A 122 6.24 8.72 6.29
N GLU A 123 6.16 9.70 5.38
CA GLU A 123 5.03 9.86 4.46
C GLU A 123 4.82 8.60 3.61
N HIS A 124 5.88 8.07 3.00
CA HIS A 124 5.80 6.90 2.13
C HIS A 124 5.46 5.62 2.89
N VAL A 125 6.05 5.40 4.07
CA VAL A 125 5.69 4.25 4.93
C VAL A 125 4.21 4.34 5.33
N SER A 126 3.74 5.53 5.70
CA SER A 126 2.33 5.77 6.07
C SER A 126 1.38 5.51 4.91
N ARG A 127 1.75 5.90 3.68
CA ARG A 127 0.96 5.62 2.47
C ARG A 127 0.85 4.13 2.19
N VAL A 128 1.96 3.40 2.25
CA VAL A 128 1.93 1.94 2.06
C VAL A 128 1.12 1.27 3.17
N SER A 129 1.33 1.63 4.44
CA SER A 129 0.57 1.11 5.58
C SER A 129 -0.94 1.34 5.40
N ARG A 130 -1.35 2.53 4.94
CA ARG A 130 -2.74 2.82 4.59
C ARG A 130 -3.27 1.87 3.52
N VAL A 131 -2.52 1.60 2.46
CA VAL A 131 -2.95 0.71 1.36
C VAL A 131 -3.10 -0.73 1.84
N LEU A 132 -2.18 -1.23 2.67
CA LEU A 132 -2.27 -2.59 3.26
C LEU A 132 -3.50 -2.79 4.13
N LYS A 133 -4.11 -1.71 4.64
CA LYS A 133 -5.35 -1.76 5.44
C LYS A 133 -6.62 -1.61 4.62
N GLN A 134 -6.52 -1.38 3.31
CA GLN A 134 -7.67 -1.38 2.42
C GLN A 134 -7.98 -2.83 2.01
N ASP A 135 -9.26 -3.18 2.01
CA ASP A 135 -9.71 -4.47 1.45
C ASP A 135 -9.27 -4.55 -0.02
N SER A 136 -8.53 -5.61 -0.37
CA SER A 136 -7.90 -5.77 -1.70
C SER A 136 -7.05 -4.56 -2.12
N GLY A 137 -6.36 -3.94 -1.17
CA GLY A 137 -5.44 -2.82 -1.43
C GLY A 137 -4.11 -3.29 -2.02
N HIS A 138 -3.84 -2.89 -3.26
CA HIS A 138 -2.54 -3.09 -3.92
C HIS A 138 -1.83 -1.74 -4.13
N ALA A 139 -0.50 -1.74 -4.16
CA ALA A 139 0.31 -0.53 -4.32
C ALA A 139 1.28 -0.63 -5.50
N LEU A 140 1.48 0.48 -6.21
CA LEU A 140 2.49 0.66 -7.24
C LEU A 140 3.45 1.77 -6.80
N LEU A 141 4.64 1.38 -6.35
CA LEU A 141 5.68 2.28 -5.87
C LEU A 141 6.62 2.65 -7.02
N VAL A 142 6.51 3.89 -7.50
CA VAL A 142 7.24 4.38 -8.66
C VAL A 142 8.34 5.33 -8.22
N GLY A 143 9.58 5.09 -8.64
CA GLY A 143 10.72 5.92 -8.25
C GLY A 143 12.03 5.41 -8.85
N VAL A 144 13.12 6.14 -8.68
CA VAL A 144 14.43 5.68 -9.18
C VAL A 144 15.06 4.65 -8.25
N GLY A 145 16.09 3.92 -8.71
CA GLY A 145 16.87 3.04 -7.83
C GLY A 145 17.43 3.80 -6.62
N GLY A 146 17.44 3.19 -5.43
CA GLY A 146 17.91 3.83 -4.20
C GLY A 146 16.94 4.81 -3.53
N SER A 147 15.74 5.02 -4.07
CA SER A 147 14.70 5.90 -3.48
C SER A 147 14.07 5.40 -2.17
N GLY A 148 14.39 4.19 -1.71
CA GLY A 148 13.84 3.63 -0.46
C GLY A 148 12.50 2.91 -0.59
N ARG A 149 11.96 2.73 -1.79
CA ARG A 149 10.66 2.06 -2.06
C ARG A 149 10.51 0.68 -1.43
N GLN A 150 11.51 -0.17 -1.64
CA GLN A 150 11.49 -1.53 -1.08
C GLN A 150 11.55 -1.48 0.45
N SER A 151 12.41 -0.62 1.01
CA SER A 151 12.54 -0.49 2.46
C SER A 151 11.27 0.04 3.12
N ALA A 152 10.62 1.02 2.50
CA ALA A 152 9.34 1.55 2.97
C ALA A 152 8.25 0.48 2.95
N CYS A 153 8.17 -0.33 1.88
CA CYS A 153 7.24 -1.46 1.83
C CYS A 153 7.52 -2.50 2.92
N ARG A 154 8.77 -2.92 3.08
CA ARG A 154 9.15 -3.94 4.07
C ARG A 154 8.80 -3.50 5.48
N LEU A 155 9.10 -2.24 5.81
CA LEU A 155 8.75 -1.69 7.12
C LEU A 155 7.23 -1.57 7.28
N ALA A 156 6.49 -1.07 6.29
CA ALA A 156 5.04 -0.95 6.38
C ALA A 156 4.32 -2.30 6.55
N VAL A 157 4.82 -3.36 5.89
CA VAL A 157 4.33 -4.74 6.05
C VAL A 157 4.62 -5.25 7.47
N HIS A 158 5.82 -4.98 7.99
CA HIS A 158 6.18 -5.35 9.36
C HIS A 158 5.33 -4.62 10.41
N MET A 159 5.12 -3.31 10.25
CA MET A 159 4.27 -2.50 11.13
C MET A 159 2.80 -2.95 11.14
N ALA A 160 2.35 -3.66 10.11
CA ALA A 160 1.01 -4.21 10.03
C ALA A 160 0.93 -5.65 10.57
N ASP A 161 2.03 -6.21 11.06
CA ASP A 161 2.17 -7.63 11.43
C ASP A 161 1.83 -8.60 10.28
N TYR A 162 2.07 -8.17 9.04
CA TYR A 162 1.83 -8.98 7.85
C TYR A 162 3.07 -9.79 7.49
N GLU A 163 2.88 -10.96 6.89
CA GLU A 163 4.01 -11.72 6.35
C GLU A 163 4.50 -11.09 5.05
N LEU A 164 5.82 -10.88 4.93
CA LEU A 164 6.42 -10.43 3.68
C LEU A 164 6.71 -11.64 2.78
N PHE A 165 6.15 -11.64 1.58
CA PHE A 165 6.51 -12.57 0.52
C PHE A 165 7.33 -11.83 -0.53
N SER A 166 8.54 -12.34 -0.82
CA SER A 166 9.40 -11.80 -1.88
C SER A 166 10.05 -12.95 -2.64
N ILE A 167 10.20 -12.79 -3.95
CA ILE A 167 10.78 -13.82 -4.82
C ILE A 167 12.28 -13.62 -4.93
N GLU A 168 13.05 -14.69 -4.77
CA GLU A 168 14.49 -14.68 -4.98
C GLU A 168 14.83 -15.26 -6.35
N ILE A 169 15.36 -14.43 -7.24
CA ILE A 169 15.68 -14.87 -8.60
C ILE A 169 17.07 -15.47 -8.64
N SER A 170 17.11 -16.76 -8.97
CA SER A 170 18.33 -17.48 -9.34
C SER A 170 18.53 -17.45 -10.87
N ARG A 171 19.72 -17.84 -11.34
CA ARG A 171 20.02 -17.92 -12.79
C ARG A 171 19.03 -18.81 -13.54
N ASN A 172 18.60 -19.90 -12.90
CA ASN A 172 17.71 -20.89 -13.48
C ASN A 172 16.23 -20.60 -13.22
N TYR A 173 15.90 -19.48 -12.57
CA TYR A 173 14.51 -19.11 -12.31
C TYR A 173 13.77 -18.87 -13.63
N GLY A 174 12.77 -19.70 -13.88
CA GLY A 174 11.96 -19.74 -15.09
C GLY A 174 10.47 -19.62 -14.76
N GLN A 175 9.64 -20.05 -15.72
CA GLN A 175 8.19 -19.97 -15.61
C GLN A 175 7.60 -21.00 -14.63
N THR A 176 8.26 -22.15 -14.47
CA THR A 176 7.85 -23.19 -13.53
C THR A 176 8.01 -22.70 -12.09
N GLU A 177 9.19 -22.19 -11.73
CA GLU A 177 9.48 -21.68 -10.38
C GLU A 177 8.57 -20.49 -10.04
N TRP A 178 8.29 -19.63 -11.02
CA TRP A 178 7.31 -18.55 -10.88
C TRP A 178 5.92 -19.04 -10.52
N ARG A 179 5.41 -20.05 -11.25
CA ARG A 179 4.09 -20.61 -10.96
C ARG A 179 4.05 -21.31 -9.61
N ASP A 180 5.11 -22.00 -9.21
CA ASP A 180 5.20 -22.63 -7.89
C ASP A 180 5.23 -21.59 -6.75
N ASP A 181 5.91 -20.46 -6.95
CA ASP A 181 5.90 -19.35 -6.00
C ASP A 181 4.52 -18.69 -5.88
N LEU A 182 3.81 -18.51 -7.00
CA LEU A 182 2.43 -18.04 -6.99
C LEU A 182 1.50 -19.02 -6.28
N LYS A 183 1.65 -20.34 -6.49
CA LYS A 183 0.88 -21.35 -5.75
C LYS A 183 1.09 -21.22 -4.25
N ARG A 184 2.34 -21.13 -3.78
CA ARG A 184 2.63 -20.94 -2.35
C ARG A 184 1.99 -19.66 -1.80
N LEU A 185 2.06 -18.57 -2.55
CA LEU A 185 1.47 -17.30 -2.16
C LEU A 185 -0.06 -17.41 -2.01
N LEU A 186 -0.73 -18.03 -2.99
CA LEU A 186 -2.18 -18.21 -2.97
C LEU A 186 -2.63 -19.19 -1.87
N LEU A 187 -1.89 -20.27 -1.64
CA LEU A 187 -2.18 -21.20 -0.54
C LEU A 187 -2.00 -20.51 0.82
N LYS A 188 -0.94 -19.72 1.02
CA LYS A 188 -0.74 -18.98 2.28
C LYS A 188 -1.85 -17.96 2.55
N THR A 189 -2.23 -17.18 1.54
CA THR A 189 -3.23 -16.12 1.70
C THR A 189 -4.67 -16.65 1.73
N GLY A 190 -4.97 -17.68 0.94
CA GLY A 190 -6.29 -18.28 0.84
C GLY A 190 -6.56 -19.37 1.87
N CYS A 191 -5.65 -20.34 2.05
CA CYS A 191 -5.83 -21.43 3.03
C CYS A 191 -5.53 -20.97 4.45
N ASP A 192 -4.28 -20.57 4.71
CA ASP A 192 -3.86 -20.22 6.07
C ASP A 192 -4.55 -18.93 6.55
N GLY A 193 -5.05 -18.12 5.60
CA GLY A 193 -5.75 -16.88 5.90
C GLY A 193 -4.84 -15.80 6.47
N LYS A 194 -3.52 -15.90 6.23
CA LYS A 194 -2.52 -14.98 6.77
C LYS A 194 -2.38 -13.74 5.88
N PRO A 195 -2.61 -12.52 6.42
CA PRO A 195 -2.32 -11.30 5.70
C PRO A 195 -0.87 -11.25 5.23
N THR A 196 -0.66 -11.09 3.92
CA THR A 196 0.64 -11.20 3.27
C THR A 196 0.85 -10.04 2.30
N GLY A 197 1.96 -9.33 2.47
CA GLY A 197 2.46 -8.34 1.51
C GLY A 197 3.41 -8.99 0.51
N PHE A 198 3.01 -9.09 -0.76
CA PHE A 198 3.84 -9.56 -1.84
C PHE A 198 4.60 -8.41 -2.50
N LEU A 199 5.91 -8.33 -2.25
CA LEU A 199 6.80 -7.33 -2.85
C LEU A 199 7.47 -7.89 -4.12
N LEU A 200 7.17 -7.28 -5.26
CA LEU A 200 7.80 -7.60 -6.55
C LEU A 200 8.45 -6.35 -7.16
N CYS A 201 9.73 -6.47 -7.51
CA CYS A 201 10.54 -5.40 -8.10
C CYS A 201 10.65 -5.57 -9.62
N ASP A 202 10.86 -4.47 -10.33
CA ASP A 202 11.09 -4.48 -11.77
C ASP A 202 12.26 -5.37 -12.22
N SER A 203 13.36 -5.38 -11.45
CA SER A 203 14.51 -6.25 -11.68
C SER A 203 14.18 -7.75 -11.54
N GLN A 204 13.05 -8.08 -10.91
CA GLN A 204 12.58 -9.46 -10.76
C GLN A 204 11.68 -9.91 -11.93
N ILE A 205 11.30 -9.01 -12.84
CA ILE A 205 10.44 -9.35 -13.96
C ILE A 205 11.31 -9.81 -15.13
N LYS A 206 11.60 -11.11 -15.19
CA LYS A 206 12.42 -11.73 -16.25
C LYS A 206 11.65 -11.95 -17.55
N TYR A 207 10.36 -12.28 -17.46
CA TYR A 207 9.47 -12.52 -18.59
C TYR A 207 8.20 -11.69 -18.45
N GLU A 208 7.64 -11.20 -19.57
CA GLU A 208 6.40 -10.42 -19.54
C GLU A 208 5.19 -11.27 -19.11
N SER A 209 5.25 -12.59 -19.26
CA SER A 209 4.22 -13.50 -18.73
C SER A 209 4.07 -13.42 -17.21
N PHE A 210 5.12 -13.01 -16.47
CA PHE A 210 4.99 -12.77 -15.03
C PHE A 210 4.04 -11.61 -14.76
N MET A 211 4.11 -10.56 -15.58
CA MET A 211 3.21 -9.41 -15.47
C MET A 211 1.78 -9.73 -15.90
N GLU A 212 1.59 -10.64 -16.85
CA GLU A 212 0.27 -11.19 -17.19
C GLU A 212 -0.36 -11.88 -15.98
N ASP A 213 0.37 -12.77 -15.31
CA ASP A 213 -0.11 -13.47 -14.11
C ASP A 213 -0.41 -12.47 -12.96
N ILE A 214 0.47 -11.49 -12.73
CA ILE A 214 0.22 -10.41 -11.74
C ILE A 214 -1.03 -9.62 -12.09
N SER A 215 -1.22 -9.28 -13.38
CA SER A 215 -2.41 -8.55 -13.83
C SER A 215 -3.69 -9.35 -13.57
N MET A 216 -3.66 -10.67 -13.75
CA MET A 216 -4.78 -11.54 -13.41
C MET A 216 -5.04 -11.52 -11.89
N LEU A 217 -4.00 -11.67 -11.06
CA LEU A 217 -4.12 -11.57 -9.60
C LEU A 217 -4.70 -10.24 -9.13
N LEU A 218 -4.30 -9.12 -9.72
CA LEU A 218 -4.81 -7.79 -9.38
C LEU A 218 -6.31 -7.64 -9.72
N ASN A 219 -6.78 -8.29 -10.79
CA ASN A 219 -8.17 -8.20 -11.22
C ASN A 219 -9.08 -9.18 -10.46
N SER A 220 -8.75 -10.48 -10.48
CA SER A 220 -9.60 -11.55 -9.97
C SER A 220 -9.11 -12.12 -8.63
N GLY A 221 -7.82 -12.01 -8.31
CA GLY A 221 -7.20 -12.74 -7.19
C GLY A 221 -6.91 -14.22 -7.53
N ASP A 222 -6.89 -14.58 -8.81
CA ASP A 222 -6.66 -15.94 -9.29
C ASP A 222 -5.83 -15.94 -10.58
N VAL A 223 -5.07 -17.01 -10.80
CA VAL A 223 -4.37 -17.28 -12.06
C VAL A 223 -4.94 -18.57 -12.67
N PRO A 224 -5.56 -18.52 -13.86
CA PRO A 224 -6.13 -19.69 -14.51
C PRO A 224 -5.10 -20.79 -14.75
N ASN A 225 -5.53 -22.05 -14.59
CA ASN A 225 -4.70 -23.24 -14.80
C ASN A 225 -3.40 -23.23 -13.98
N LEU A 226 -3.41 -22.61 -12.80
CA LEU A 226 -2.28 -22.65 -11.87
C LEU A 226 -2.24 -23.99 -11.13
N PHE A 227 -3.36 -24.41 -10.55
CA PHE A 227 -3.48 -25.68 -9.83
C PHE A 227 -3.90 -26.81 -10.77
N PRO A 228 -3.19 -27.96 -10.79
CA PRO A 228 -3.67 -29.18 -11.44
C PRO A 228 -4.90 -29.75 -10.71
N SER A 229 -5.61 -30.65 -11.36
CA SER A 229 -6.93 -31.12 -10.91
C SER A 229 -6.91 -31.80 -9.53
N ASP A 230 -5.83 -32.50 -9.20
CA ASP A 230 -5.57 -33.14 -7.92
C ASP A 230 -5.32 -32.13 -6.80
N GLU A 231 -4.42 -31.16 -7.00
CA GLU A 231 -4.19 -30.07 -6.04
C GLU A 231 -5.45 -29.23 -5.82
N LYS A 232 -6.24 -29.02 -6.89
CA LYS A 232 -7.52 -28.30 -6.80
C LYS A 232 -8.53 -29.07 -5.96
N ALA A 233 -8.61 -30.39 -6.07
CA ALA A 233 -9.51 -31.19 -5.23
C ALA A 233 -9.14 -31.08 -3.75
N GLU A 234 -7.85 -31.19 -3.41
CA GLU A 234 -7.35 -31.03 -2.03
C GLU A 234 -7.66 -29.63 -1.48
N LEU A 235 -7.50 -28.59 -2.31
CA LEU A 235 -7.82 -27.21 -1.95
C LEU A 235 -9.30 -27.07 -1.57
N LEU A 236 -10.21 -27.66 -2.34
CA LEU A 236 -11.64 -27.57 -2.11
C LEU A 236 -12.05 -28.28 -0.81
N GLU A 237 -11.44 -29.42 -0.48
CA GLU A 237 -11.67 -30.12 0.78
C GLU A 237 -11.22 -29.27 1.99
N LYS A 238 -10.08 -28.59 1.88
CA LYS A 238 -9.63 -27.62 2.91
C LYS A 238 -10.62 -26.47 3.05
N MET A 239 -11.09 -25.90 1.94
CA MET A 239 -12.07 -24.81 1.96
C MET A 239 -13.40 -25.20 2.60
N GLN A 240 -13.88 -26.41 2.35
CA GLN A 240 -15.09 -26.93 3.01
C GLN A 240 -14.90 -27.01 4.53
N THR A 241 -13.74 -27.47 4.98
CA THR A 241 -13.40 -27.55 6.40
C THR A 241 -13.41 -26.16 7.05
N TYR A 242 -12.77 -25.17 6.43
CA TYR A 242 -12.76 -23.80 6.93
C TYR A 242 -14.13 -23.14 6.90
N SER A 243 -14.90 -23.31 5.82
CA SER A 243 -16.26 -22.75 5.72
C SER A 243 -17.19 -23.28 6.82
N ARG A 244 -17.06 -24.57 7.17
CA ARG A 244 -17.83 -25.17 8.28
C ARG A 244 -17.39 -24.64 9.64
N ALA A 245 -16.09 -24.50 9.86
CA ALA A 245 -15.53 -23.96 11.10
C ALA A 245 -15.95 -22.49 11.34
N GLU A 246 -16.04 -21.68 10.29
CA GLU A 246 -16.49 -20.28 10.35
C GLU A 246 -18.02 -20.14 10.40
N GLY A 247 -18.78 -21.24 10.31
CA GLY A 247 -20.25 -21.22 10.32
C GLY A 247 -20.88 -20.54 9.10
N ARG A 248 -20.12 -20.34 8.02
CA ARG A 248 -20.63 -19.76 6.76
C ARG A 248 -21.52 -20.78 6.05
N LYS A 249 -22.72 -20.34 5.65
CA LYS A 249 -23.63 -21.10 4.78
C LYS A 249 -23.25 -20.90 3.31
N VAL A 250 -22.09 -21.39 2.90
CA VAL A 250 -21.72 -21.45 1.48
C VAL A 250 -22.24 -22.77 0.89
N ASP A 251 -22.72 -22.72 -0.36
CA ASP A 251 -23.04 -23.93 -1.13
C ASP A 251 -21.79 -24.83 -1.24
N LEU A 252 -21.97 -26.15 -1.12
CA LEU A 252 -20.88 -27.13 -1.14
C LEU A 252 -20.39 -27.44 -2.55
N SER A 253 -20.89 -26.75 -3.57
CA SER A 253 -20.44 -26.93 -4.95
C SER A 253 -18.95 -26.57 -5.11
N PRO A 254 -18.19 -27.31 -5.95
CA PRO A 254 -16.78 -27.01 -6.21
C PRO A 254 -16.52 -25.56 -6.64
N LEU A 255 -17.45 -24.97 -7.40
CA LEU A 255 -17.37 -23.59 -7.84
C LEU A 255 -17.49 -22.60 -6.66
N ALA A 256 -18.46 -22.81 -5.77
CA ALA A 256 -18.67 -21.93 -4.62
C ALA A 256 -17.48 -22.00 -3.64
N MET A 257 -16.92 -23.20 -3.43
CA MET A 257 -15.72 -23.39 -2.61
C MET A 257 -14.48 -22.72 -3.21
N TYR A 258 -14.30 -22.77 -4.53
CA TYR A 258 -13.20 -22.06 -5.18
C TYR A 258 -13.37 -20.54 -5.09
N ASN A 259 -14.60 -20.04 -5.27
CA ASN A 259 -14.88 -18.62 -5.09
C ASN A 259 -14.61 -18.15 -3.66
N TYR A 260 -14.93 -18.97 -2.65
CA TYR A 260 -14.59 -18.69 -1.26
C TYR A 260 -13.07 -18.63 -1.04
N PHE A 261 -12.31 -19.53 -1.66
CA PHE A 261 -10.84 -19.44 -1.66
C PHE A 261 -10.36 -18.12 -2.27
N THR A 262 -10.84 -17.75 -3.45
CA THR A 262 -10.48 -16.49 -4.11
C THR A 262 -10.85 -15.27 -3.26
N GLU A 263 -11.99 -15.28 -2.58
CA GLU A 263 -12.38 -14.22 -1.64
C GLU A 263 -11.37 -14.09 -0.48
N ARG A 264 -10.95 -15.21 0.12
CA ARG A 264 -9.92 -15.22 1.16
C ARG A 264 -8.58 -14.72 0.64
N VAL A 265 -8.16 -15.14 -0.55
CA VAL A 265 -6.95 -14.62 -1.21
C VAL A 265 -7.05 -13.10 -1.34
N ARG A 266 -8.12 -12.57 -1.94
CA ARG A 266 -8.29 -11.12 -2.17
C ARG A 266 -8.31 -10.29 -0.88
N LYS A 267 -8.75 -10.89 0.23
CA LYS A 267 -8.78 -10.25 1.54
C LYS A 267 -7.39 -10.17 2.18
N ASN A 268 -6.57 -11.20 2.00
CA ASN A 268 -5.29 -11.35 2.69
C ASN A 268 -4.07 -11.02 1.82
N LEU A 269 -4.22 -10.98 0.49
CA LEU A 269 -3.13 -10.72 -0.45
C LEU A 269 -3.06 -9.23 -0.78
N HIS A 270 -1.94 -8.60 -0.42
CA HIS A 270 -1.60 -7.25 -0.83
C HIS A 270 -0.40 -7.29 -1.75
N ILE A 271 -0.54 -6.78 -2.97
CA ILE A 271 0.54 -6.80 -3.98
C ILE A 271 1.16 -5.41 -4.02
N VAL A 272 2.47 -5.35 -3.82
CA VAL A 272 3.26 -4.11 -3.86
C VAL A 272 4.31 -4.23 -4.95
N LEU A 273 4.12 -3.45 -6.02
CA LEU A 273 5.00 -3.42 -7.18
C LEU A 273 5.97 -2.26 -7.07
N ALA A 274 7.27 -2.52 -7.09
CA ALA A 274 8.30 -1.47 -7.08
C ALA A 274 8.92 -1.34 -8.49
N MET A 275 8.55 -0.29 -9.23
CA MET A 275 8.94 -0.13 -10.64
C MET A 275 9.65 1.19 -10.95
N SER A 276 10.79 1.14 -11.62
CA SER A 276 11.49 2.35 -12.07
C SER A 276 10.76 3.03 -13.23
N PRO A 277 10.53 4.36 -13.18
CA PRO A 277 9.98 5.10 -14.32
C PRO A 277 11.04 5.38 -15.39
N ILE A 278 12.31 5.00 -15.17
CA ILE A 278 13.40 5.18 -16.12
C ILE A 278 13.28 4.15 -17.25
N GLY A 279 13.37 4.64 -18.49
CA GLY A 279 13.26 3.81 -19.70
C GLY A 279 11.81 3.59 -20.15
N ASP A 280 11.65 2.88 -21.26
CA ASP A 280 10.33 2.71 -21.89
C ASP A 280 9.54 1.51 -21.34
N SER A 281 10.21 0.54 -20.71
CA SER A 281 9.59 -0.69 -20.19
C SER A 281 8.43 -0.41 -19.23
N PHE A 282 8.58 0.56 -18.34
CA PHE A 282 7.50 0.96 -17.42
C PHE A 282 6.25 1.45 -18.16
N ARG A 283 6.43 2.39 -19.10
CA ARG A 283 5.32 2.94 -19.90
C ARG A 283 4.68 1.88 -20.79
N SER A 284 5.47 0.98 -21.36
CA SER A 284 4.97 -0.14 -22.15
C SER A 284 4.12 -1.08 -21.29
N ARG A 285 4.58 -1.45 -20.09
CA ARG A 285 3.82 -2.29 -19.15
C ARG A 285 2.52 -1.64 -18.69
N LEU A 286 2.52 -0.34 -18.41
CA LEU A 286 1.30 0.38 -18.07
C LEU A 286 0.25 0.37 -19.20
N ARG A 287 0.69 0.37 -20.47
CA ARG A 287 -0.22 0.28 -21.62
C ARG A 287 -0.72 -1.15 -21.85
N MET A 288 0.15 -2.15 -21.66
CA MET A 288 -0.20 -3.56 -21.83
C MET A 288 -1.08 -4.08 -20.68
N PHE A 289 -0.88 -3.57 -19.46
CA PHE A 289 -1.54 -4.04 -18.24
C PHE A 289 -2.26 -2.90 -17.50
N PRO A 290 -3.49 -2.52 -17.91
CA PRO A 290 -4.26 -1.46 -17.27
C PRO A 290 -4.58 -1.70 -15.79
N SER A 291 -4.58 -2.96 -15.35
CA SER A 291 -4.76 -3.36 -13.94
C SER A 291 -3.77 -2.69 -13.00
N LEU A 292 -2.56 -2.39 -13.48
CA LEU A 292 -1.54 -1.67 -12.71
C LEU A 292 -1.96 -0.27 -12.27
N ILE A 293 -2.86 0.38 -13.04
CA ILE A 293 -3.36 1.72 -12.74
C ILE A 293 -4.71 1.65 -12.04
N ASN A 294 -5.54 0.68 -12.42
CA ASN A 294 -6.92 0.58 -11.94
C ASN A 294 -7.02 -0.09 -10.56
N CYS A 295 -6.17 -1.07 -10.29
CA CYS A 295 -6.24 -1.87 -9.07
C CYS A 295 -5.21 -1.45 -8.01
N CYS A 296 -4.19 -0.66 -8.39
CA CYS A 296 -3.16 -0.21 -7.46
C CYS A 296 -3.31 1.26 -7.09
N THR A 297 -2.99 1.58 -5.84
CA THR A 297 -2.70 2.94 -5.41
C THR A 297 -1.26 3.29 -5.82
N ILE A 298 -1.10 4.36 -6.59
CA ILE A 298 0.21 4.79 -7.09
C ILE A 298 0.86 5.69 -6.04
N ASP A 299 2.09 5.37 -5.67
CA ASP A 299 2.91 6.20 -4.79
C ASP A 299 4.23 6.57 -5.48
N TRP A 300 4.42 7.88 -5.69
CA TRP A 300 5.58 8.43 -6.39
C TRP A 300 6.69 8.81 -5.42
N PHE A 301 7.76 8.04 -5.43
CA PHE A 301 9.02 8.33 -4.74
C PHE A 301 9.84 9.27 -5.61
N GLN A 302 9.53 10.56 -5.50
CA GLN A 302 10.24 11.61 -6.20
C GLN A 302 11.69 11.70 -5.71
N VAL A 303 12.62 12.00 -6.62
CA VAL A 303 14.02 12.25 -6.25
C VAL A 303 14.05 13.45 -5.32
N ILE A 304 14.58 13.26 -4.13
CA ILE A 304 14.91 14.36 -3.22
C ILE A 304 16.02 15.13 -3.92
N CYS A 305 15.70 16.26 -4.56
CA CYS A 305 16.75 17.20 -4.97
C CYS A 305 17.58 17.54 -3.72
N CYS A 306 18.91 17.49 -3.81
CA CYS A 306 19.84 17.76 -2.68
C CYS A 306 19.53 19.04 -1.89
N ASN A 307 18.77 19.99 -2.45
CA ASN A 307 18.31 21.20 -1.77
C ASN A 307 17.15 20.99 -0.78
N LYS A 308 16.57 19.79 -0.70
CA LYS A 308 15.51 19.40 0.25
C LYS A 308 15.99 18.38 1.30
N LEU A 309 17.24 17.93 1.23
CA LEU A 309 17.88 17.31 2.38
C LEU A 309 18.18 18.44 3.37
N PRO A 310 17.89 18.28 4.68
CA PRO A 310 18.39 19.21 5.68
C PRO A 310 19.90 19.37 5.46
N LYS A 311 20.34 20.57 5.08
CA LYS A 311 21.78 20.88 4.94
C LYS A 311 22.48 20.90 6.30
N ASP A 312 21.68 20.94 7.36
CA ASP A 312 22.12 20.88 8.74
C ASP A 312 21.74 19.50 9.28
N GLY A 313 22.74 18.76 9.76
CA GLY A 313 22.49 17.53 10.51
C GLY A 313 21.47 17.81 11.60
N PHE A 314 20.35 17.07 11.58
CA PHE A 314 19.28 17.17 12.58
C PHE A 314 18.84 18.61 12.91
N THR A 315 18.07 19.22 12.03
CA THR A 315 17.11 20.26 12.45
C THR A 315 15.74 19.97 11.85
N TRP A 316 14.81 19.70 12.76
CA TRP A 316 13.39 19.37 12.56
C TRP A 316 12.58 20.54 12.04
#